data_AF-A0A920TR21-F1
#
_entry.id   AF-A0A920TR21-F1
#
_cell.length_a   1.000
_cell.length_b   1.000
_cell.length_c   1.000
_cell.angle_alpha   90.00
_cell.angle_beta   90.00
_cell.angle_gamma   90.00
#
_symmetry.space_group_name_H-M   'P 1'
#
loop_
_entity.id
_entity.type
_entity.pdbx_description
1 polymer ?
#
loop_
_entity_poly.entity_id
_entity_poly.type
_entity_poly.pdbx_seq_one_letter_code
_entity_poly.pdbx_strand_id
1 'polypeptide(L)' 'MNPAIAAHGGMISLVNVEETDIYVEMSGGCQGCALSTATLRQGVERMLREAIPELTGVHDITDHSSGENPYL' A
#
# COMPACT_ATOMS: atom_id res chain seq x y z
N MET A 1 4.68 -13.45 -2.95
CA MET A 1 4.73 -12.61 -4.16
C MET A 1 3.38 -12.73 -4.86
N ASN A 2 2.47 -11.77 -4.64
CA ASN A 2 1.13 -11.76 -5.24
C ASN A 2 1.22 -11.22 -6.68
N PRO A 3 0.93 -12.04 -7.72
CA PRO A 3 1.13 -11.66 -9.12
C PRO A 3 0.19 -10.53 -9.61
N ALA A 4 -0.88 -10.21 -8.88
CA ALA A 4 -1.77 -9.09 -9.22
C ALA A 4 -1.13 -7.71 -8.99
N ILE A 5 -0.06 -7.62 -8.19
CA ILE A 5 0.63 -6.35 -7.85
C ILE A 5 1.71 -6.00 -8.90
N ALA A 6 2.23 -7.00 -9.63
CA ALA A 6 3.33 -6.83 -10.57
C ALA A 6 2.95 -6.09 -11.88
N ALA A 7 1.65 -5.94 -12.18
CA ALA A 7 1.17 -5.35 -13.44
C ALA A 7 1.48 -3.85 -13.60
N HIS A 8 1.88 -3.17 -12.52
CA HIS A 8 2.20 -1.73 -12.53
C HIS A 8 3.64 -1.42 -12.07
N GLY A 9 4.49 -2.43 -11.82
CA GLY A 9 5.84 -2.21 -11.27
C GLY A 9 5.85 -1.52 -9.91
N GLY A 10 4.73 -1.59 -9.18
CA GLY A 10 4.60 -1.04 -7.85
C GLY A 10 4.85 -2.09 -6.77
N MET A 11 5.34 -1.67 -5.62
CA MET A 11 5.61 -2.53 -4.48
C MET A 11 5.09 -1.89 -3.20
N ILE A 12 4.60 -2.72 -2.28
CA ILE A 12 4.15 -2.30 -0.95
C ILE A 12 5.02 -3.05 0.06
N SER A 13 5.67 -2.29 0.93
CA SER A 13 6.57 -2.77 1.97
C SER A 13 5.96 -2.50 3.33
N LEU A 14 5.99 -3.50 4.21
CA LEU A 14 5.63 -3.32 5.62
C LEU A 14 6.78 -2.60 6.32
N VAL A 15 6.50 -1.44 6.93
CA VAL A 15 7.53 -0.61 7.58
C VAL A 15 7.46 -0.74 9.09
N ASN A 16 6.25 -0.79 9.65
CA ASN A 16 6.05 -0.93 11.08
C ASN A 16 4.72 -1.61 11.41
N VAL A 17 4.64 -2.18 12.61
CA VAL A 17 3.40 -2.67 13.22
C VAL A 17 3.38 -2.16 14.67
N GLU A 18 2.42 -1.32 15.00
CA GLU A 18 2.21 -0.84 16.37
C GLU A 18 0.84 -1.32 16.85
N GLU A 19 0.84 -2.16 17.88
CA GLU A 19 -0.38 -2.79 18.42
C GLU A 19 -1.18 -3.54 17.33
N THR A 20 -2.19 -2.88 16.77
CA THR A 20 -3.11 -3.37 15.75
C THR A 20 -3.11 -2.48 14.50
N ASP A 21 -2.20 -1.51 14.42
CA ASP A 21 -2.00 -0.61 13.30
C ASP A 21 -0.78 -1.03 12.49
N ILE A 22 -0.97 -1.12 11.18
CA ILE A 22 0.08 -1.49 10.23
C ILE A 22 0.48 -0.27 9.42
N TYR A 23 1.78 -0.01 9.33
CA TYR A 23 2.35 1.06 8.53
C TYR A 23 3.01 0.47 7.30
N VAL A 24 2.60 0.94 6.13
CA VAL A 24 3.11 0.50 4.83
C VAL A 24 3.71 1.66 4.05
N GLU A 25 4.73 1.35 3.26
CA GLU A 25 5.34 2.25 2.30
C GLU A 25 5.16 1.66 0.90
N MET A 26 4.73 2.51 -0.02
CA MET A 26 4.42 2.19 -1.41
C MET A 26 5.50 2.78 -2.30
N SER A 27 6.02 1.99 -3.24
CA SER A 27 7.09 2.42 -4.15
C SER A 27 6.76 2.01 -5.60
N GLY A 28 7.48 2.59 -6.56
CA GLY A 28 7.27 2.34 -7.99
C GLY A 28 5.91 2.84 -8.48
N GLY A 29 5.25 2.08 -9.37
CA GLY A 29 3.96 2.49 -9.95
C GLY A 29 2.79 2.60 -8.94
N CYS A 30 3.00 2.19 -7.68
CA CYS A 30 2.05 2.41 -6.59
C CYS A 30 2.06 3.85 -6.04
N GLN A 31 3.18 4.56 -6.19
CA GLN A 31 3.40 5.90 -5.67
C GLN A 31 2.93 6.98 -6.65
N GLY A 32 2.88 6.66 -7.95
CA GLY A 32 2.61 7.61 -9.04
C GLY A 32 1.21 7.55 -9.68
N CYS A 33 0.30 6.70 -9.22
CA CYS A 33 -1.05 6.60 -9.81
C CYS A 33 -2.12 6.43 -8.75
N ALA A 34 -2.75 7.54 -8.38
CA ALA A 34 -3.71 7.61 -7.28
C ALA A 34 -4.91 6.66 -7.40
N LEU A 35 -5.36 6.36 -8.62
CA LEU A 35 -6.42 5.39 -8.89
C LEU A 35 -5.98 3.95 -8.58
N SER A 36 -4.72 3.62 -8.90
CA SER A 36 -4.10 2.34 -8.57
C SER A 36 -3.78 2.23 -7.08
N THR A 37 -3.38 3.33 -6.44
CA THR A 37 -3.09 3.37 -4.99
C THR A 37 -4.30 2.99 -4.15
N ALA A 38 -5.48 3.55 -4.43
CA ALA A 38 -6.70 3.27 -3.65
C ALA A 38 -7.14 1.80 -3.75
N THR A 39 -7.10 1.23 -4.96
CA THR A 39 -7.48 -0.17 -5.21
C THR A 39 -6.48 -1.16 -4.63
N LEU A 40 -5.17 -0.87 -4.76
CA LEU A 40 -4.12 -1.69 -4.16
C LEU A 40 -4.15 -1.63 -2.63
N ARG A 41 -4.35 -0.45 -2.04
CA ARG A 41 -4.50 -0.29 -0.59
C ARG A 41 -5.67 -1.11 -0.06
N GLN A 42 -6.81 -1.07 -0.74
CA GLN A 42 -7.97 -1.89 -0.38
C GLN A 42 -7.69 -3.40 -0.48
N GLY A 43 -6.96 -3.83 -1.51
CA GLY A 43 -6.54 -5.23 -1.68
C GLY A 43 -5.62 -5.68 -0.54
N VAL A 44 -4.59 -4.89 -0.22
CA VAL A 44 -3.65 -5.17 0.86
C VAL A 44 -4.34 -5.14 2.22
N GLU A 45 -5.20 -4.16 2.49
CA GLU A 45 -5.95 -4.09 3.74
C GLU A 45 -6.83 -5.34 3.92
N ARG A 46 -7.51 -5.81 2.87
CA ARG A 46 -8.26 -7.07 2.93
C ARG A 46 -7.37 -8.25 3.28
N MET A 47 -6.26 -8.42 2.57
CA MET A 47 -5.33 -9.53 2.80
C MET A 47 -4.75 -9.50 4.23
N LEU A 48 -4.44 -8.30 4.75
CA LEU A 48 -3.94 -8.12 6.10
C LEU A 48 -5.00 -8.42 7.15
N ARG A 49 -6.26 -8.01 6.94
CA ARG A 49 -7.38 -8.35 7.85
C ARG A 49 -7.68 -9.85 7.87
N GLU A 50 -7.50 -10.55 6.75
CA GLU A 50 -7.62 -12.01 6.69
C GLU A 50 -6.51 -12.72 7.47
N ALA A 51 -5.28 -12.20 7.41
CA ALA A 51 -4.14 -12.74 8.13
C ALA A 51 -4.10 -12.34 9.63
N ILE A 52 -4.59 -11.13 9.95
CA ILE A 52 -4.55 -10.51 11.27
C ILE A 52 -5.95 -9.95 11.57
N PRO A 53 -6.84 -10.76 12.18
CA PRO A 53 -8.24 -10.39 12.42
C PRO A 53 -8.42 -9.18 13.35
N GLU A 54 -7.43 -8.94 14.21
CA GLU A 54 -7.37 -7.83 15.18
C GLU A 54 -6.85 -6.52 14.58
N LEU A 55 -6.57 -6.49 13.28
CA LEU A 55 -6.11 -5.29 12.58
C LEU A 55 -7.12 -4.15 12.69
N THR A 56 -6.69 -3.04 13.27
CA THR A 56 -7.48 -1.83 13.47
C THR A 56 -7.36 -0.89 12.27
N GLY A 57 -6.15 -0.72 11.73
CA GLY A 57 -5.90 0.20 10.63
C GLY A 57 -4.68 -0.14 9.78
N VAL A 58 -4.67 0.39 8.55
CA VAL A 58 -3.51 0.39 7.66
C VAL A 58 -3.19 1.83 7.28
N HIS A 59 -2.00 2.29 7.65
CA HIS A 59 -1.51 3.64 7.46
C HIS A 59 -0.45 3.64 6.36
N ASP A 60 -0.66 4.50 5.38
CA ASP A 60 0.29 4.71 4.29
C ASP A 60 1.21 5.89 4.66
N ILE A 61 2.50 5.61 4.83
CA ILE A 61 3.50 6.63 5.19
C ILE A 61 4.27 7.16 3.98
N THR A 62 3.88 6.75 2.77
CA THR A 62 4.56 7.13 1.53
C THR A 62 4.40 8.61 1.28
N ASP A 63 5.50 9.27 0.91
CA ASP A 63 5.43 10.61 0.34
C ASP A 63 4.99 10.54 -1.14
N HIS A 64 3.67 10.53 -1.34
CA HIS A 64 3.05 10.56 -2.66
C HIS A 64 3.24 11.89 -3.41
N SER A 65 3.80 12.91 -2.75
CA SER A 65 4.05 14.22 -3.39
C SER A 65 5.45 14.33 -3.99
N SER A 66 6.39 13.49 -3.57
CA SER A 66 7.81 13.53 -3.99
C SER A 66 8.14 12.73 -5.26
N GLY A 67 7.14 12.14 -5.92
CA GLY A 67 7.31 11.39 -7.17
C GLY A 67 7.05 12.25 -8.39
N GLU A 68 7.84 12.05 -9.44
CA GLU A 68 7.66 12.62 -10.77
C GLU A 68 6.22 12.35 -11.26
N ASN A 69 5.34 13.32 -11.03
CA ASN A 69 3.95 13.40 -11.46
C ASN A 69 3.00 12.23 -11.05
N PRO A 70 2.38 12.26 -9.86
CA PRO A 70 1.51 11.19 -9.37
C PRO A 70 0.02 11.29 -9.78
N TYR A 71 -0.38 12.40 -10.40
CA TYR A 71 -1.79 12.75 -10.69
C TYR A 71 -2.03 13.43 -12.06
N LEU A 72 -0.98 13.63 -12.87
CA LEU A 72 -1.04 14.38 -14.14
C LEU A 72 -0.54 13.53 -15.31
#